data_AF-A0A6N7PX39-F1
#
_entry.id   AF-A0A6N7PX39-F1
#
_cell.length_a   1.000
_cell.length_b   1.000
_cell.length_c   1.000
_cell.angle_alpha   90.00
_cell.angle_beta   90.00
_cell.angle_gamma   90.00
#
_symmetry.space_group_name_H-M   'P 1'
#
loop_
_entity.id
_entity.type
_entity.pdbx_description
1 polymer ?
#
loop_
_entity_poly.entity_id
_entity_poly.type
_entity_poly.pdbx_seq_one_letter_code
_entity_poly.pdbx_strand_id
1 'polypeptide(L)'
;MWTEARIVIINDRIPGGPQTILGPAGCGPDVAVLDEVADATVITLDDTDERLALLQSLLEERGLRCSVRRNDRFTDEELEAARLLVMEYDTNATVFAGPMMGTTYDMSDACNRCGAGARQTSALFIDGEMLPRLEGRRAATTSHEEPLVDEKLAAALALSGATGLSFRDVFAAFEERGFRIPWRQVCATHPLPPMSPRSTGIEHYEPCPCGRSCFTGKEEVPLRLAYRASDLADIRDVNVTWEWYGISKYTGDLSESVLPYPLFLVTPKVRRIFLDAGITGFDWLPIRVVDE
;
A
#
# COMPACT_ATOMS: atom_id res chain seq x y z
N MET A 1 4.75 -14.50 -13.36
CA MET A 1 5.34 -13.78 -12.22
C MET A 1 6.83 -13.68 -12.43
N TRP A 2 7.37 -12.47 -12.39
CA TRP A 2 8.81 -12.21 -12.28
C TRP A 2 9.06 -11.19 -11.17
N THR A 3 10.29 -11.10 -10.69
CA THR A 3 10.65 -10.11 -9.65
C THR A 3 11.41 -8.98 -10.32
N GLU A 4 10.97 -7.75 -10.09
CA GLU A 4 11.67 -6.55 -10.51
C GLU A 4 12.50 -6.01 -9.34
N ALA A 5 13.76 -5.70 -9.58
CA ALA A 5 14.61 -4.96 -8.67
C ALA A 5 14.68 -3.50 -9.11
N ARG A 6 14.19 -2.61 -8.26
CA ARG A 6 14.26 -1.16 -8.42
C ARG A 6 15.34 -0.59 -7.50
N ILE A 7 16.39 -0.05 -8.10
CA ILE A 7 17.51 0.57 -7.40
C ILE A 7 17.37 2.09 -7.50
N VAL A 8 17.50 2.80 -6.38
CA VAL A 8 17.55 4.26 -6.37
C VAL A 8 18.94 4.71 -5.93
N ILE A 9 19.56 5.55 -6.75
CA ILE A 9 20.86 6.15 -6.47
C ILE A 9 20.70 7.67 -6.46
N ILE A 10 21.10 8.31 -5.37
CA ILE A 10 21.10 9.77 -5.28
C ILE A 10 22.32 10.31 -6.04
N ASN A 11 22.09 11.16 -7.04
CA ASN A 11 23.12 11.53 -8.01
C ASN A 11 24.26 12.34 -7.38
N ASP A 12 23.93 13.22 -6.41
CA ASP A 12 24.91 14.06 -5.70
C ASP A 12 25.94 13.26 -4.90
N ARG A 13 25.67 11.97 -4.63
CA ARG A 13 26.56 11.06 -3.90
C ARG A 13 27.56 10.35 -4.80
N ILE A 14 27.48 10.51 -6.12
CA ILE A 14 28.31 9.78 -7.09
C ILE A 14 29.39 10.72 -7.66
N PRO A 15 30.67 10.58 -7.26
CA PRO A 15 31.75 11.34 -7.87
C PRO A 15 31.82 11.09 -9.39
N GLY A 16 31.76 12.18 -10.17
CA GLY A 16 31.73 12.11 -11.64
C GLY A 16 30.36 11.79 -12.25
N GLY A 17 29.31 11.68 -11.42
CA GLY A 17 27.93 11.48 -11.84
C GLY A 17 27.55 10.01 -12.10
N PRO A 18 26.25 9.74 -12.28
CA PRO A 18 25.70 8.38 -12.35
C PRO A 18 26.28 7.53 -13.49
N GLN A 19 26.63 8.15 -14.63
CA GLN A 19 27.19 7.45 -15.79
C GLN A 19 28.52 6.73 -15.50
N THR A 20 29.26 7.17 -14.47
CA THR A 20 30.48 6.48 -14.05
C THR A 20 30.20 5.08 -13.48
N ILE A 21 28.97 4.80 -13.05
CA ILE A 21 28.53 3.49 -12.54
C ILE A 21 27.66 2.79 -13.59
N LEU A 22 26.69 3.50 -14.16
CA LEU A 22 25.69 2.93 -15.07
C LEU A 22 26.33 2.44 -16.38
N GLY A 23 27.29 3.19 -16.93
CA GLY A 23 27.99 2.81 -18.16
C GLY A 23 28.70 1.47 -18.03
N PRO A 24 29.60 1.29 -17.04
CA PRO A 24 30.24 0.01 -16.76
C PRO A 24 29.25 -1.13 -16.45
N ALA A 25 28.13 -0.83 -15.79
CA ALA A 25 27.09 -1.82 -15.51
C ALA A 25 26.21 -2.18 -16.72
N GLY A 26 26.37 -1.50 -17.86
CA GLY A 26 25.50 -1.68 -19.03
C GLY A 26 24.05 -1.23 -18.80
N CYS A 27 23.82 -0.35 -17.83
CA CYS A 27 22.50 0.21 -17.51
C CYS A 27 22.27 1.48 -18.33
N GLY A 28 21.62 1.35 -19.48
CA GLY A 28 21.31 2.46 -20.37
C GLY A 28 19.93 3.08 -20.09
N PRO A 29 19.46 3.97 -21.01
CA PRO A 29 18.12 4.56 -20.94
C PRO A 29 16.97 3.55 -21.04
N ASP A 30 17.25 2.29 -21.39
CA ASP A 30 16.29 1.18 -21.40
C ASP A 30 15.85 0.77 -19.99
N VAL A 31 16.68 1.01 -18.98
CA VAL A 31 16.45 0.59 -17.59
C VAL A 31 16.67 1.68 -16.56
N ALA A 32 17.36 2.77 -16.91
CA ALA A 32 17.68 3.88 -16.02
C ALA A 32 16.91 5.15 -16.40
N VAL A 33 16.18 5.71 -15.43
CA VAL A 33 15.38 6.94 -15.57
C VAL A 33 15.86 7.96 -14.54
N LEU A 34 16.08 9.19 -14.99
CA LEU A 34 16.39 10.32 -14.11
C LEU A 34 15.10 10.85 -13.48
N ASP A 35 15.05 10.87 -12.15
CA ASP A 35 14.09 11.63 -11.37
C ASP A 35 14.70 13.00 -11.05
N GLU A 36 14.32 14.02 -11.82
CA GLU A 36 14.83 15.38 -11.66
C GLU A 36 14.40 16.02 -10.34
N VAL A 37 13.26 15.59 -9.77
CA VAL A 37 12.72 16.17 -8.53
C VAL A 37 13.51 15.66 -7.34
N ALA A 38 13.81 14.35 -7.33
CA ALA A 38 14.60 13.73 -6.27
C ALA A 38 16.12 13.86 -6.46
N ASP A 39 16.57 14.41 -7.60
CA ASP A 39 17.94 14.33 -8.11
C ASP A 39 18.53 12.90 -7.94
N ALA A 40 17.76 11.93 -8.42
CA ALA A 40 18.08 10.52 -8.28
C ALA A 40 17.96 9.80 -9.62
N THR A 41 18.79 8.79 -9.83
CA THR A 41 18.58 7.82 -10.92
C THR A 41 17.85 6.61 -10.37
N VAL A 42 16.73 6.28 -10.99
CA VAL A 42 15.96 5.06 -10.74
C VAL A 42 16.32 4.03 -11.80
N ILE A 43 16.81 2.87 -11.39
CA ILE A 43 17.15 1.75 -12.27
C ILE A 43 16.18 0.61 -12.00
N THR A 44 15.57 0.08 -13.06
CA THR A 44 14.59 -1.00 -12.99
C THR A 44 15.08 -2.19 -13.82
N LEU A 45 15.33 -3.31 -13.16
CA LEU A 45 15.85 -4.54 -13.77
C LEU A 45 15.01 -5.74 -13.35
N ASP A 46 15.00 -6.81 -14.15
CA ASP A 46 14.59 -8.12 -13.65
C ASP A 46 15.60 -8.61 -12.60
N ASP A 47 15.14 -9.27 -11.54
CA ASP A 47 16.01 -9.76 -10.45
C ASP A 47 17.00 -10.84 -10.92
N THR A 48 16.79 -11.42 -12.11
CA THR A 48 17.70 -12.35 -12.77
C THR A 48 18.62 -11.70 -13.82
N ASP A 49 18.50 -10.39 -14.06
CA ASP A 49 19.34 -9.66 -15.02
C ASP A 49 20.79 -9.57 -14.50
N GLU A 50 21.75 -10.02 -15.30
CA GLU A 50 23.17 -10.03 -14.93
C GLU A 50 23.72 -8.62 -14.60
N ARG A 51 23.12 -7.56 -15.17
CA ARG A 51 23.48 -6.17 -14.88
C ARG A 51 23.21 -5.79 -13.43
N LEU A 52 22.23 -6.43 -12.77
CA LEU A 52 21.89 -6.15 -11.38
C LEU A 52 23.04 -6.48 -10.44
N ALA A 53 23.62 -7.68 -10.58
CA ALA A 53 24.75 -8.12 -9.77
C ALA A 53 25.98 -7.23 -9.99
N LEU A 54 26.27 -6.89 -11.26
CA LEU A 54 27.37 -6.00 -11.61
C LEU A 54 27.20 -4.59 -11.04
N LEU A 55 25.99 -4.01 -11.15
CA LEU A 55 25.66 -2.71 -10.60
C LEU A 55 25.83 -2.68 -9.08
N GLN A 56 25.36 -3.72 -8.38
CA GLN A 56 25.52 -3.84 -6.93
C GLN A 56 26.98 -3.93 -6.51
N SER A 57 27.80 -4.73 -7.21
CA SER A 57 29.24 -4.81 -6.94
C SER A 57 29.94 -3.46 -7.15
N LEU A 58 29.62 -2.73 -8.23
CA LEU A 58 30.21 -1.41 -8.50
C LEU A 58 29.82 -0.36 -7.44
N LEU A 59 28.59 -0.43 -6.93
CA LEU A 59 28.13 0.44 -5.84
C LEU A 59 28.87 0.13 -4.53
N GLU A 60 29.03 -1.15 -4.21
CA GLU A 60 29.76 -1.61 -3.02
C GLU A 60 31.25 -1.23 -3.07
N GLU A 61 31.92 -1.47 -4.21
CA GLU A 61 33.34 -1.10 -4.44
C GLU A 61 33.61 0.38 -4.21
N ARG A 62 32.60 1.24 -4.48
CA ARG A 62 32.69 2.69 -4.29
C ARG A 62 32.17 3.17 -2.93
N GLY A 63 31.75 2.24 -2.06
CA GLY A 63 31.19 2.56 -0.75
C GLY A 63 29.89 3.35 -0.83
N LEU A 64 29.14 3.23 -1.93
CA LEU A 64 27.90 3.96 -2.16
C LEU A 64 26.72 3.16 -1.61
N ARG A 65 25.93 3.82 -0.76
CA ARG A 65 24.66 3.25 -0.30
C ARG A 65 23.59 3.48 -1.37
N CYS A 66 22.87 2.41 -1.71
CA CYS A 66 21.67 2.46 -2.51
C CYS A 66 20.52 1.80 -1.75
N SER A 67 19.28 2.16 -2.09
CA SER A 67 18.12 1.35 -1.72
C SER A 67 17.78 0.40 -2.87
N VAL A 68 17.45 -0.83 -2.53
CA VAL A 68 17.01 -1.85 -3.47
C VAL A 68 15.63 -2.30 -3.05
N ARG A 69 14.62 -1.91 -3.83
CA ARG A 69 13.24 -2.37 -3.63
C ARG A 69 12.93 -3.48 -4.62
N ARG A 70 12.44 -4.62 -4.15
CA ARG A 70 12.00 -5.73 -4.98
C ARG A 70 10.48 -5.85 -4.97
N ASN A 71 9.88 -5.90 -6.16
CA ASN A 71 8.43 -6.07 -6.31
C ASN A 71 8.17 -7.21 -7.29
N ASP A 72 7.20 -8.07 -6.97
CA ASP A 72 6.73 -9.07 -7.94
C ASP A 72 5.84 -8.38 -8.97
N ARG A 73 5.99 -8.77 -10.24
CA ARG A 73 5.12 -8.36 -11.35
C ARG A 73 4.33 -9.56 -11.85
N PHE A 74 3.07 -9.30 -12.16
CA PHE A 74 2.08 -10.33 -12.49
C PHE A 74 1.41 -10.00 -13.82
N THR A 75 1.08 -11.04 -14.59
CA THR A 75 0.25 -10.86 -15.79
C THR A 75 -1.22 -10.67 -15.41
N ASP A 76 -2.02 -10.17 -16.34
CA ASP A 76 -3.47 -10.05 -16.12
C ASP A 76 -4.12 -11.41 -15.84
N GLU A 77 -3.67 -12.48 -16.52
CA GLU A 77 -4.16 -13.84 -16.27
C GLU A 77 -3.84 -14.31 -14.85
N GLU A 78 -2.65 -13.99 -14.32
CA GLU A 78 -2.26 -14.32 -12.94
C GLU A 78 -3.11 -13.55 -11.92
N LEU A 79 -3.39 -12.27 -12.18
CA LEU A 79 -4.23 -11.44 -11.32
C LEU A 79 -5.70 -11.88 -11.36
N GLU A 80 -6.23 -12.27 -12.52
CA GLU A 80 -7.61 -12.78 -12.65
C GLU A 80 -7.78 -14.18 -12.04
N ALA A 81 -6.73 -15.01 -12.04
CA ALA A 81 -6.74 -16.33 -11.42
C ALA A 81 -6.58 -16.30 -9.89
N ALA A 82 -6.15 -15.17 -9.32
CA ALA A 82 -5.90 -15.03 -7.90
C ALA A 82 -7.17 -15.14 -7.05
N ARG A 83 -7.04 -15.73 -5.86
CA ARG A 83 -8.17 -15.83 -4.92
C ARG A 83 -8.54 -14.48 -4.30
N LEU A 84 -7.53 -13.73 -3.91
CA LEU A 84 -7.59 -12.35 -3.45
C LEU A 84 -6.33 -11.61 -3.92
N LEU A 85 -6.45 -10.29 -4.01
CA LEU A 85 -5.41 -9.34 -4.38
C LEU A 85 -5.28 -8.33 -3.24
N VAL A 86 -4.07 -8.11 -2.74
CA VAL A 86 -3.76 -6.93 -1.94
C VAL A 86 -3.90 -5.71 -2.85
N MET A 87 -4.70 -4.75 -2.42
CA MET A 87 -4.86 -3.46 -3.08
C MET A 87 -3.78 -2.51 -2.53
N GLU A 88 -2.68 -2.36 -3.25
CA GLU A 88 -1.62 -1.42 -2.86
C GLU A 88 -1.90 -0.03 -3.44
N TYR A 89 -1.54 0.98 -2.65
CA TYR A 89 -1.95 2.35 -2.88
C TYR A 89 -1.16 3.06 -3.98
N ASP A 90 -1.84 3.95 -4.72
CA ASP A 90 -1.17 4.93 -5.59
C ASP A 90 -0.49 5.99 -4.72
N THR A 91 0.85 5.96 -4.62
CA THR A 91 1.64 6.96 -3.88
C THR A 91 1.42 8.39 -4.37
N ASN A 92 1.00 8.57 -5.62
CA ASN A 92 0.73 9.88 -6.21
C ASN A 92 -0.70 10.37 -5.95
N ALA A 93 -1.57 9.53 -5.40
CA ALA A 93 -2.96 9.83 -5.04
C ALA A 93 -3.21 9.73 -3.54
N THR A 94 -2.17 9.86 -2.73
CA THR A 94 -2.27 9.74 -1.27
C THR A 94 -2.64 11.08 -0.64
N VAL A 95 -3.69 11.09 0.19
CA VAL A 95 -4.08 12.23 1.05
C VAL A 95 -3.87 11.90 2.52
N PHE A 96 -3.66 12.91 3.36
CA PHE A 96 -3.58 12.69 4.80
C PHE A 96 -4.99 12.61 5.40
N ALA A 97 -5.19 11.70 6.36
CA ALA A 97 -6.48 11.44 6.98
C ALA A 97 -6.33 10.86 8.38
N GLY A 98 -7.46 10.72 9.08
CA GLY A 98 -7.54 9.94 10.32
C GLY A 98 -7.81 10.81 11.56
N PRO A 99 -7.42 10.33 12.77
CA PRO A 99 -7.74 10.99 14.04
C PRO A 99 -7.31 12.46 14.13
N MET A 100 -6.12 12.78 13.66
CA MET A 100 -5.60 14.15 13.63
C MET A 100 -6.45 15.12 12.79
N MET A 101 -7.25 14.59 11.86
CA MET A 101 -8.17 15.38 11.02
C MET A 101 -9.59 15.43 11.59
N GLY A 102 -9.84 14.85 12.76
CA GLY A 102 -11.15 14.81 13.42
C GLY A 102 -11.95 13.52 13.19
N THR A 103 -11.36 12.50 12.56
CA THR A 103 -11.99 11.18 12.44
C THR A 103 -12.04 10.50 13.82
N THR A 104 -13.22 10.08 14.27
CA THR A 104 -13.38 9.44 15.58
C THR A 104 -13.41 7.93 15.50
N TYR A 105 -12.94 7.29 16.57
CA TYR A 105 -12.81 5.85 16.69
C TYR A 105 -13.35 5.38 18.05
N ASP A 106 -13.99 4.23 18.04
CA ASP A 106 -14.27 3.44 19.22
C ASP A 106 -13.06 2.55 19.53
N MET A 107 -12.49 2.78 20.71
CA MET A 107 -11.28 2.11 21.20
C MET A 107 -11.57 0.95 22.16
N SER A 108 -12.85 0.65 22.45
CA SER A 108 -13.24 -0.33 23.47
C SER A 108 -12.66 -1.72 23.25
N ASP A 109 -12.58 -2.17 22.00
CA ASP A 109 -11.99 -3.46 21.61
C ASP A 109 -10.57 -3.33 21.01
N ALA A 110 -10.02 -2.11 20.98
CA ALA A 110 -8.70 -1.86 20.42
C ALA A 110 -7.59 -2.23 21.41
N CYS A 111 -6.42 -2.57 20.89
CA CYS A 111 -5.24 -2.73 21.74
C CYS A 111 -4.89 -1.38 22.39
N ASN A 112 -4.89 -1.32 23.73
CA ASN A 112 -4.56 -0.10 24.47
C ASN A 112 -3.12 0.43 24.26
N ARG A 113 -2.22 -0.36 23.66
CA ARG A 113 -0.83 0.05 23.38
C ARG A 113 -0.64 0.60 21.96
N CYS A 114 -1.29 0.00 20.97
CA CYS A 114 -1.07 0.33 19.56
C CYS A 114 -2.33 0.77 18.81
N GLY A 115 -3.51 0.70 19.43
CA GLY A 115 -4.77 1.02 18.79
C GLY A 115 -5.23 0.05 17.70
N ALA A 116 -4.48 -1.01 17.37
CA ALA A 116 -4.93 -2.03 16.42
C ALA A 116 -6.27 -2.64 16.87
N GLY A 117 -7.22 -2.73 15.93
CA GLY A 117 -8.60 -3.11 16.21
C GLY A 117 -9.55 -1.94 16.50
N ALA A 118 -9.05 -0.69 16.52
CA ALA A 118 -9.90 0.50 16.63
C ALA A 118 -10.96 0.52 15.53
N ARG A 119 -12.21 0.78 15.91
CA ARG A 119 -13.34 0.81 14.99
C ARG A 119 -13.73 2.26 14.72
N GLN A 120 -13.54 2.73 13.49
CA GLN A 120 -13.97 4.07 13.11
C GLN A 120 -15.48 4.28 13.39
N THR A 121 -15.85 5.42 13.98
CA THR A 121 -17.24 5.75 14.36
C THR A 121 -17.84 6.93 13.61
N SER A 122 -17.01 7.79 13.01
CA SER A 122 -17.47 8.93 12.20
C SER A 122 -17.30 8.70 10.70
N ALA A 123 -17.70 9.70 9.91
CA ALA A 123 -17.17 9.94 8.57
C ALA A 123 -15.64 10.08 8.60
N LEU A 124 -14.98 9.87 7.47
CA LEU A 124 -13.55 10.08 7.34
C LEU A 124 -13.28 11.57 7.09
N PHE A 125 -12.36 12.14 7.85
CA PHE A 125 -11.85 13.48 7.61
C PHE A 125 -10.45 13.39 7.00
N ILE A 126 -10.26 14.09 5.89
CA ILE A 126 -8.99 14.25 5.20
C ILE A 126 -8.51 15.69 5.33
N ASP A 127 -7.19 15.89 5.19
CA ASP A 127 -6.59 17.21 5.10
C ASP A 127 -7.07 17.93 3.83
N GLY A 128 -7.75 19.07 4.03
CA GLY A 128 -8.30 19.87 2.95
C GLY A 128 -7.23 20.48 2.03
N GLU A 129 -6.01 20.72 2.54
CA GLU A 129 -4.90 21.22 1.72
C GLU A 129 -4.46 20.20 0.66
N MET A 130 -4.80 18.92 0.85
CA MET A 130 -4.47 17.85 -0.09
C MET A 130 -5.53 17.58 -1.15
N LEU A 131 -6.65 18.34 -1.19
CA LEU A 131 -7.69 18.20 -2.21
C LEU A 131 -7.18 18.23 -3.67
N PRO A 132 -6.18 19.06 -4.04
CA PRO A 132 -5.65 19.04 -5.41
C PRO A 132 -5.11 17.67 -5.85
N ARG A 133 -4.70 16.79 -4.91
CA ARG A 133 -4.25 15.43 -5.23
C ARG A 133 -5.38 14.52 -5.71
N LEU A 134 -6.64 14.87 -5.41
CA LEU A 134 -7.84 14.14 -5.83
C LEU A 134 -8.40 14.62 -7.16
N GLU A 135 -7.96 15.78 -7.67
CA GLU A 135 -8.49 16.37 -8.88
C GLU A 135 -8.24 15.47 -10.11
N GLY A 136 -9.28 15.26 -10.91
CA GLY A 136 -9.23 14.38 -12.09
C GLY A 136 -9.15 12.88 -11.78
N ARG A 137 -9.12 12.48 -10.50
CA ARG A 137 -9.04 11.07 -10.10
C ARG A 137 -10.42 10.49 -9.75
N ARG A 138 -10.54 9.18 -9.91
CA ARG A 138 -11.74 8.38 -9.56
C ARG A 138 -11.55 7.54 -8.30
N ALA A 139 -10.29 7.27 -7.94
CA ALA A 139 -9.88 6.59 -6.74
C ALA A 139 -8.56 7.16 -6.22
N ALA A 140 -8.36 7.01 -4.92
CA ALA A 140 -7.24 7.54 -4.16
C ALA A 140 -7.08 6.70 -2.88
N THR A 141 -6.11 7.03 -2.06
CA THR A 141 -5.87 6.38 -0.77
C THR A 141 -5.49 7.41 0.28
N THR A 142 -5.64 7.05 1.55
CA THR A 142 -5.02 7.82 2.62
C THR A 142 -3.57 7.38 2.86
N SER A 143 -2.82 8.15 3.63
CA SER A 143 -1.49 7.74 4.12
C SER A 143 -1.50 6.50 5.03
N HIS A 144 -2.69 6.03 5.41
CA HIS A 144 -2.92 4.84 6.21
C HIS A 144 -3.70 3.78 5.41
N GLU A 145 -3.53 3.78 4.09
CA GLU A 145 -4.07 2.79 3.14
C GLU A 145 -5.59 2.61 3.16
N GLU A 146 -6.34 3.62 3.57
CA GLU A 146 -7.81 3.58 3.48
C GLU A 146 -8.22 3.97 2.05
N PRO A 147 -8.88 3.09 1.28
CA PRO A 147 -9.24 3.39 -0.09
C PRO A 147 -10.36 4.44 -0.16
N LEU A 148 -10.17 5.42 -1.04
CA LEU A 148 -11.14 6.46 -1.35
C LEU A 148 -11.59 6.31 -2.79
N VAL A 149 -12.88 6.49 -3.03
CA VAL A 149 -13.46 6.42 -4.36
C VAL A 149 -14.44 7.57 -4.57
N ASP A 150 -14.58 8.04 -5.81
CA ASP A 150 -15.60 9.03 -6.13
C ASP A 150 -17.02 8.42 -6.03
N GLU A 151 -18.05 9.27 -5.97
CA GLU A 151 -19.43 8.79 -5.82
C GLU A 151 -19.88 7.85 -6.96
N LYS A 152 -19.36 8.04 -8.18
CA LYS A 152 -19.69 7.17 -9.32
C LYS A 152 -19.10 5.77 -9.17
N LEU A 153 -17.85 5.66 -8.74
CA LEU A 153 -17.21 4.36 -8.51
C LEU A 153 -17.80 3.67 -7.28
N ALA A 154 -18.12 4.42 -6.22
CA ALA A 154 -18.87 3.88 -5.08
C ALA A 154 -20.21 3.26 -5.52
N ALA A 155 -20.96 3.96 -6.38
CA ALA A 155 -22.21 3.46 -6.93
C ALA A 155 -22.00 2.20 -7.79
N ALA A 156 -20.96 2.17 -8.63
CA ALA A 156 -20.63 0.99 -9.43
C ALA A 156 -20.30 -0.23 -8.56
N LEU A 157 -19.48 -0.04 -7.52
CA LEU A 157 -19.15 -1.08 -6.54
C LEU A 157 -20.40 -1.60 -5.82
N ALA A 158 -21.28 -0.70 -5.36
CA ALA A 158 -22.54 -1.08 -4.72
C ALA A 158 -23.47 -1.87 -5.67
N LEU A 159 -23.63 -1.39 -6.91
CA LEU A 159 -24.49 -2.02 -7.92
C LEU A 159 -23.95 -3.38 -8.41
N SER A 160 -22.64 -3.61 -8.31
CA SER A 160 -22.02 -4.89 -8.66
C SER A 160 -22.38 -6.05 -7.70
N GLY A 161 -23.05 -5.73 -6.58
CA GLY A 161 -23.33 -6.70 -5.53
C GLY A 161 -22.06 -7.24 -4.85
N ALA A 162 -20.97 -6.47 -4.85
CA ALA A 162 -19.76 -6.85 -4.16
C ALA A 162 -19.99 -6.92 -2.64
N THR A 163 -19.58 -8.02 -2.01
CA THR A 163 -19.80 -8.27 -0.59
C THR A 163 -18.63 -7.80 0.27
N GLY A 164 -18.86 -7.62 1.58
CA GLY A 164 -17.77 -7.30 2.53
C GLY A 164 -17.34 -5.84 2.53
N LEU A 165 -18.12 -4.96 1.89
CA LEU A 165 -17.83 -3.54 1.81
C LEU A 165 -19.01 -2.69 2.29
N SER A 166 -18.68 -1.50 2.77
CA SER A 166 -19.61 -0.41 3.07
C SER A 166 -18.94 0.92 2.71
N PHE A 167 -19.72 2.00 2.69
CA PHE A 167 -19.20 3.33 2.36
C PHE A 167 -19.47 4.31 3.49
N ARG A 168 -18.50 5.19 3.74
CA ARG A 168 -18.67 6.36 4.62
C ARG A 168 -18.50 7.64 3.82
N ASP A 169 -19.15 8.70 4.31
CA ASP A 169 -18.91 10.05 3.79
C ASP A 169 -17.46 10.46 4.06
N VAL A 170 -16.91 11.28 3.18
CA VAL A 170 -15.60 11.92 3.33
C VAL A 170 -15.79 13.43 3.45
N PHE A 171 -15.10 14.02 4.41
CA PHE A 171 -15.06 15.46 4.65
C PHE A 171 -13.64 15.97 4.45
N ALA A 172 -13.51 17.12 3.81
CA ALA A 172 -12.26 17.88 3.78
C ALA A 172 -12.23 18.82 4.98
N ALA A 173 -11.20 18.72 5.81
CA ALA A 173 -10.98 19.57 6.97
C ALA A 173 -10.07 20.74 6.62
N PHE A 174 -10.51 21.97 6.88
CA PHE A 174 -9.69 23.18 6.85
C PHE A 174 -9.80 23.87 8.20
N GLU A 175 -8.69 24.07 8.89
CA GLU A 175 -8.64 24.71 10.22
C GLU A 175 -9.74 24.15 11.16
N GLU A 176 -10.84 24.89 11.37
CA GLU A 176 -11.96 24.55 12.27
C GLU A 176 -13.23 24.06 11.56
N ARG A 177 -13.24 23.93 10.23
CA ARG A 177 -14.44 23.61 9.44
C ARG A 177 -14.20 22.42 8.50
N GLY A 178 -15.11 21.45 8.58
CA GLY A 178 -15.20 20.36 7.62
C GLY A 178 -16.36 20.57 6.64
N PHE A 179 -16.16 20.27 5.36
CA PHE A 179 -17.27 20.13 4.41
C PHE A 179 -17.21 18.80 3.68
N ARG A 180 -18.39 18.26 3.39
CA ARG A 180 -18.51 16.99 2.66
C ARG A 180 -18.04 17.18 1.22
N ILE A 181 -17.21 16.26 0.74
CA ILE A 181 -16.77 16.18 -0.66
C ILE A 181 -17.45 14.99 -1.37
N PRO A 182 -17.53 14.98 -2.71
CA PRO A 182 -18.16 13.90 -3.47
C PRO A 182 -17.27 12.65 -3.57
N TRP A 183 -16.75 12.22 -2.42
CA TRP A 183 -15.90 11.05 -2.24
C TRP A 183 -16.46 10.17 -1.13
N ARG A 184 -16.14 8.88 -1.22
CA ARG A 184 -16.54 7.84 -0.27
C ARG A 184 -15.30 7.09 0.19
N GLN A 185 -15.20 6.87 1.49
CA GLN A 185 -14.26 5.89 2.03
C GLN A 185 -14.85 4.50 1.80
N VAL A 186 -14.05 3.59 1.25
CA VAL A 186 -14.38 2.17 1.19
C VAL A 186 -14.01 1.53 2.52
N CYS A 187 -14.98 0.92 3.19
CA CYS A 187 -14.75 0.24 4.47
C CYS A 187 -14.99 -1.26 4.30
N ALA A 188 -13.98 -2.08 4.56
CA ALA A 188 -14.15 -3.52 4.65
C ALA A 188 -14.94 -3.89 5.92
N THR A 189 -15.80 -4.90 5.82
CA THR A 189 -16.60 -5.41 6.95
C THR A 189 -16.18 -6.80 7.39
N HIS A 190 -15.18 -7.39 6.73
CA HIS A 190 -14.72 -8.75 7.01
C HIS A 190 -13.19 -8.79 7.20
N PRO A 191 -12.70 -8.93 8.45
CA PRO A 191 -11.30 -9.24 8.69
C PRO A 191 -11.02 -10.72 8.44
N LEU A 192 -9.92 -11.03 7.76
CA LEU A 192 -9.44 -12.40 7.62
C LEU A 192 -8.79 -12.90 8.94
N PRO A 193 -8.58 -14.22 9.09
CA PRO A 193 -7.69 -14.77 10.12
C PRO A 193 -6.24 -14.28 9.95
N PRO A 194 -5.35 -14.53 10.94
CA PRO A 194 -3.93 -14.24 10.79
C PRO A 194 -3.33 -14.90 9.54
N MET A 195 -2.43 -14.19 8.86
CA MET A 195 -1.73 -14.71 7.69
C MET A 195 -0.80 -15.87 8.09
N SER A 196 -0.54 -16.76 7.13
CA SER A 196 0.36 -17.88 7.31
C SER A 196 1.80 -17.41 7.58
N PRO A 197 2.57 -18.10 8.46
CA PRO A 197 4.00 -17.85 8.64
C PRO A 197 4.84 -18.03 7.37
N ARG A 198 4.28 -18.60 6.30
CA ARG A 198 4.90 -18.71 4.97
C ARG A 198 4.89 -17.39 4.19
N SER A 199 4.24 -16.35 4.72
CA SER A 199 4.28 -15.00 4.14
C SER A 199 5.71 -14.45 4.14
N THR A 200 6.10 -13.72 3.10
CA THR A 200 7.44 -13.11 2.99
C THR A 200 7.36 -11.62 2.71
N GLY A 201 8.48 -10.92 2.84
CA GLY A 201 8.54 -9.47 2.62
C GLY A 201 7.91 -8.64 3.73
N ILE A 202 7.81 -9.22 4.93
CA ILE A 202 7.20 -8.60 6.10
C ILE A 202 8.23 -8.57 7.22
N GLU A 203 8.29 -7.45 7.92
CA GLU A 203 9.07 -7.24 9.14
C GLU A 203 8.17 -6.83 10.30
N HIS A 204 8.58 -7.22 11.50
CA HIS A 204 7.93 -6.87 12.75
C HIS A 204 8.93 -6.09 13.60
N TYR A 205 9.07 -4.79 13.35
CA TYR A 205 10.16 -3.96 13.90
C TYR A 205 10.06 -3.78 15.42
N GLU A 206 8.84 -3.58 15.95
CA GLU A 206 8.59 -3.44 17.38
C GLU A 206 7.34 -4.21 17.80
N PRO A 207 7.46 -5.52 18.09
CA PRO A 207 6.30 -6.34 18.32
C PRO A 207 5.40 -5.86 19.46
N CYS A 208 4.15 -5.57 19.13
CA CYS A 208 3.14 -5.25 20.12
C CYS A 208 2.67 -6.54 20.82
N PRO A 209 2.42 -6.55 22.15
CA PRO A 209 1.95 -7.74 22.86
C PRO A 209 0.63 -8.33 22.35
N CYS A 210 -0.19 -7.53 21.65
CA CYS A 210 -1.40 -8.05 21.00
C CYS A 210 -1.12 -8.89 19.75
N GLY A 211 0.12 -8.86 19.23
CA GLY A 211 0.54 -9.56 18.02
C GLY A 211 -0.01 -9.00 16.71
N ARG A 212 -0.84 -7.96 16.75
CA ARG A 212 -1.58 -7.45 15.58
C ARG A 212 -0.92 -6.30 14.84
N SER A 213 0.01 -5.57 15.45
CA SER A 213 0.50 -4.29 14.92
C SER A 213 2.00 -4.31 14.69
N CYS A 214 2.51 -3.25 14.07
CA CYS A 214 3.94 -3.00 13.82
C CYS A 214 4.51 -3.89 12.71
N PHE A 215 3.64 -4.31 11.79
CA PHE A 215 4.03 -4.93 10.55
C PHE A 215 4.48 -3.85 9.56
N THR A 216 5.54 -4.11 8.82
CA THR A 216 5.99 -3.27 7.69
C THR A 216 6.47 -4.16 6.56
N GLY A 217 6.44 -3.64 5.33
CA GLY A 217 7.09 -4.28 4.20
C GLY A 217 8.61 -4.23 4.33
N LYS A 218 9.30 -5.26 3.83
CA LYS A 218 10.75 -5.22 3.60
C LYS A 218 11.00 -4.80 2.15
N GLU A 219 11.85 -3.81 1.95
CA GLU A 219 12.16 -3.35 0.59
C GLU A 219 12.87 -4.44 -0.22
N GLU A 220 13.78 -5.19 0.40
CA GLU A 220 14.67 -6.13 -0.30
C GLU A 220 14.01 -7.46 -0.64
N VAL A 221 12.85 -7.78 -0.06
CA VAL A 221 12.12 -9.05 -0.24
C VAL A 221 10.68 -8.72 -0.62
N PRO A 222 10.18 -9.18 -1.79
CA PRO A 222 8.81 -8.87 -2.21
C PRO A 222 7.77 -9.31 -1.18
N LEU A 223 6.79 -8.43 -0.96
CA LEU A 223 5.62 -8.73 -0.14
C LEU A 223 4.81 -9.85 -0.79
N ARG A 224 4.72 -10.99 -0.11
CA ARG A 224 3.96 -12.16 -0.57
C ARG A 224 3.14 -12.67 0.59
N LEU A 225 1.89 -12.21 0.70
CA LEU A 225 0.97 -12.69 1.73
C LEU A 225 0.54 -14.13 1.40
N ALA A 226 0.52 -14.99 2.41
CA ALA A 226 0.07 -16.37 2.29
C ALA A 226 -1.07 -16.66 3.26
N TYR A 227 -2.10 -17.36 2.81
CA TYR A 227 -3.24 -17.80 3.62
C TYR A 227 -3.51 -19.29 3.38
N ARG A 228 -4.06 -19.97 4.38
CA ARG A 228 -4.51 -21.36 4.21
C ARG A 228 -5.80 -21.38 3.40
N ALA A 229 -6.02 -22.43 2.62
CA ALA A 229 -7.27 -22.57 1.87
C ALA A 229 -8.52 -22.53 2.77
N SER A 230 -8.43 -23.10 3.97
CA SER A 230 -9.50 -23.10 4.98
C SER A 230 -9.83 -21.70 5.51
N ASP A 231 -8.82 -20.85 5.70
CA ASP A 231 -9.00 -19.45 6.13
C ASP A 231 -9.74 -18.62 5.07
N LEU A 232 -9.77 -19.10 3.81
CA LEU A 232 -10.38 -18.43 2.68
C LEU A 232 -11.77 -18.98 2.30
N ALA A 233 -12.39 -19.79 3.17
CA ALA A 233 -13.66 -20.43 2.89
C ALA A 233 -14.86 -19.45 2.86
N ASP A 234 -14.87 -18.44 3.74
CA ASP A 234 -15.94 -17.42 3.84
C ASP A 234 -15.47 -16.01 3.42
N ILE A 235 -14.49 -15.93 2.50
CA ILE A 235 -14.02 -14.63 2.01
C ILE A 235 -15.15 -13.84 1.37
N ARG A 236 -15.03 -12.52 1.44
CA ARG A 236 -15.88 -11.56 0.75
C ARG A 236 -15.15 -10.98 -0.44
N ASP A 237 -15.85 -10.19 -1.26
CA ASP A 237 -15.22 -9.44 -2.35
C ASP A 237 -14.25 -8.37 -1.83
N VAL A 238 -14.47 -7.83 -0.63
CA VAL A 238 -13.58 -6.89 0.06
C VAL A 238 -13.34 -7.38 1.49
N ASN A 239 -12.08 -7.51 1.87
CA ASN A 239 -11.62 -7.99 3.16
C ASN A 239 -10.46 -7.12 3.66
N VAL A 240 -10.06 -7.31 4.90
CA VAL A 240 -8.84 -6.71 5.46
C VAL A 240 -7.98 -7.76 6.16
N THR A 241 -6.67 -7.55 6.20
CA THR A 241 -5.74 -8.40 6.95
C THR A 241 -6.07 -8.39 8.44
N TRP A 242 -5.69 -9.46 9.13
CA TRP A 242 -5.70 -9.45 10.59
C TRP A 242 -4.58 -8.58 11.17
N GLU A 243 -3.44 -8.58 10.46
CA GLU A 243 -2.24 -7.79 10.70
C GLU A 243 -2.48 -6.31 10.37
N TRP A 244 -1.90 -5.45 11.19
CA TRP A 244 -1.98 -4.00 11.09
C TRP A 244 -0.57 -3.46 10.84
N TYR A 245 -0.44 -2.77 9.73
CA TYR A 245 0.77 -2.22 9.16
C TYR A 245 0.98 -0.77 9.58
N GLY A 246 2.22 -0.32 9.37
CA GLY A 246 2.64 1.04 9.66
C GLY A 246 3.13 1.22 11.10
N ILE A 247 3.70 2.40 11.35
CA ILE A 247 4.21 2.78 12.66
C ILE A 247 3.04 3.32 13.49
N SER A 248 2.67 2.57 14.52
CA SER A 248 1.69 3.02 15.51
C SER A 248 2.34 3.96 16.54
N LYS A 249 1.75 5.12 16.74
CA LYS A 249 2.05 6.03 17.86
C LYS A 249 0.77 6.38 18.58
N TYR A 250 0.28 5.44 19.40
CA TYR A 250 -0.92 5.66 20.22
C TYR A 250 -0.51 6.15 21.61
N THR A 251 -0.90 7.39 21.95
CA THR A 251 -0.55 8.04 23.22
C THR A 251 -1.67 7.95 24.26
N GLY A 252 -2.81 7.36 23.90
CA GLY A 252 -4.06 7.42 24.68
C GLY A 252 -4.98 8.55 24.22
N ASP A 253 -4.42 9.61 23.63
CA ASP A 253 -5.17 10.70 23.01
C ASP A 253 -5.23 10.51 21.49
N LEU A 254 -6.44 10.32 20.96
CA LEU A 254 -6.65 10.12 19.52
C LEU A 254 -6.22 11.34 18.69
N SER A 255 -6.37 12.58 19.18
CA SER A 255 -6.02 13.76 18.36
C SER A 255 -4.53 13.88 18.06
N GLU A 256 -3.67 13.19 18.83
CA GLU A 256 -2.22 13.17 18.61
C GLU A 256 -1.71 11.81 18.13
N SER A 257 -2.62 10.84 17.92
CA SER A 257 -2.25 9.46 17.65
C SER A 257 -2.17 9.14 16.16
N VAL A 258 -1.21 8.31 15.82
CA VAL A 258 -1.14 7.59 14.54
C VAL A 258 -1.55 6.15 14.82
N LEU A 259 -2.69 5.73 14.25
CA LEU A 259 -3.15 4.36 14.35
C LEU A 259 -2.50 3.54 13.22
N PRO A 260 -2.17 2.26 13.47
CA PRO A 260 -1.79 1.35 12.40
C PRO A 260 -3.02 1.06 11.52
N TYR A 261 -2.85 0.37 10.40
CA TYR A 261 -3.93 0.08 9.45
C TYR A 261 -3.82 -1.34 8.88
N PRO A 262 -4.92 -2.06 8.64
CA PRO A 262 -4.84 -3.32 7.92
C PRO A 262 -4.76 -3.09 6.41
N LEU A 263 -4.19 -4.04 5.66
CA LEU A 263 -4.19 -3.99 4.19
C LEU A 263 -5.55 -4.45 3.66
N PHE A 264 -6.03 -3.83 2.59
CA PHE A 264 -7.23 -4.27 1.89
C PHE A 264 -6.91 -5.45 0.96
N LEU A 265 -7.72 -6.51 1.06
CA LEU A 265 -7.68 -7.64 0.12
C LEU A 265 -8.99 -7.76 -0.62
N VAL A 266 -8.94 -7.73 -1.95
CA VAL A 266 -10.12 -7.74 -2.79
C VAL A 266 -10.11 -8.90 -3.79
N THR A 267 -11.28 -9.33 -4.25
CA THR A 267 -11.36 -10.32 -5.33
C THR A 267 -11.03 -9.67 -6.68
N PRO A 268 -10.63 -10.46 -7.71
CA PRO A 268 -10.44 -9.93 -9.07
C PRO A 268 -11.70 -9.25 -9.66
N LYS A 269 -12.90 -9.59 -9.15
CA LYS A 269 -14.14 -8.87 -9.47
C LYS A 269 -14.04 -7.38 -9.11
N VAL A 270 -13.53 -7.03 -7.93
CA VAL A 270 -13.39 -5.63 -7.50
C VAL A 270 -12.31 -4.92 -8.32
N ARG A 271 -11.18 -5.58 -8.58
CA ARG A 271 -10.14 -5.05 -9.48
C ARG A 271 -10.71 -4.68 -10.85
N ARG A 272 -11.50 -5.56 -11.48
CA ARG A 272 -12.14 -5.26 -12.78
C ARG A 272 -13.01 -4.01 -12.74
N ILE A 273 -13.78 -3.79 -11.67
CA ILE A 273 -14.59 -2.57 -11.51
C ILE A 273 -13.71 -1.31 -11.49
N PHE A 274 -12.54 -1.37 -10.87
CA PHE A 274 -11.58 -0.26 -10.89
C PHE A 274 -11.01 -0.03 -12.30
N LEU A 275 -10.60 -1.11 -12.99
CA LEU A 275 -10.07 -1.04 -14.35
C LEU A 275 -11.09 -0.53 -15.36
N ASP A 276 -12.33 -1.02 -15.30
CA ASP A 276 -13.45 -0.58 -16.14
C ASP A 276 -13.78 0.91 -15.93
N ALA A 277 -13.48 1.45 -14.75
CA ALA A 277 -13.58 2.86 -14.44
C ALA A 277 -12.36 3.70 -14.90
N GLY A 278 -11.37 3.07 -15.55
CA GLY A 278 -10.16 3.71 -16.08
C GLY A 278 -9.08 3.98 -15.02
N ILE A 279 -9.11 3.28 -13.89
CA ILE A 279 -8.14 3.50 -12.79
C ILE A 279 -6.92 2.61 -12.99
N THR A 280 -5.75 3.24 -13.07
CA THR A 280 -4.47 2.55 -13.32
C THR A 280 -3.41 2.78 -12.25
N GLY A 281 -3.69 3.62 -11.24
CA GLY A 281 -2.69 4.01 -10.22
C GLY A 281 -2.47 3.00 -9.11
N PHE A 282 -3.34 2.00 -8.98
CA PHE A 282 -3.23 0.96 -7.94
C PHE A 282 -2.38 -0.20 -8.43
N ASP A 283 -1.51 -0.68 -7.55
CA ASP A 283 -0.82 -1.95 -7.71
C ASP A 283 -1.66 -3.08 -7.08
N TRP A 284 -1.55 -4.27 -7.65
CA TRP A 284 -2.33 -5.43 -7.24
C TRP A 284 -1.41 -6.61 -7.00
N LEU A 285 -1.37 -7.12 -5.77
CA LEU A 285 -0.52 -8.26 -5.41
C LEU A 285 -1.36 -9.48 -5.08
N PRO A 286 -1.29 -10.58 -5.84
CA PRO A 286 -2.04 -11.79 -5.52
C PRO A 286 -1.52 -12.42 -4.24
N ILE A 287 -2.46 -12.85 -3.38
CA ILE A 287 -2.11 -13.69 -2.24
C ILE A 287 -1.74 -15.10 -2.71
N ARG A 288 -0.94 -15.79 -1.90
CA ARG A 288 -0.64 -17.21 -2.07
C ARG A 288 -1.60 -18.04 -1.22
N VAL A 289 -2.17 -19.07 -1.83
CA VAL A 289 -2.88 -20.11 -1.08
C VAL A 289 -1.88 -21.21 -0.77
N VAL A 290 -1.74 -21.56 0.50
CA VAL A 290 -0.81 -22.60 0.96
C VAL A 290 -1.57 -23.72 1.64
N ASP A 291 -1.12 -24.95 1.39
CA ASP A 291 -1.51 -26.12 2.20
C ASP A 291 -0.74 -26.09 3.54
N GLU A 292 -1.30 -26.79 4.55
CA GLU A 292 -0.63 -27.01 5.85
C GLU A 292 0.67 -27.81 5.72
#